data_AF-A0A517ZVR0-F1
#
_entry.id   AF-A0A517ZVR0-F1
#
_cell.length_a   1.000
_cell.length_b   1.000
_cell.length_c   1.000
_cell.angle_alpha   90.00
_cell.angle_beta   90.00
_cell.angle_gamma   90.00
#
_symmetry.space_group_name_H-M   'P 1'
#
loop_
_entity.id
_entity.type
_entity.pdbx_description
1 polymer ?
#
loop_
_entity_poly.entity_id
_entity_poly.type
_entity_poly.pdbx_seq_one_letter_code
_entity_poly.pdbx_strand_id
1 'polypeptide(L)'
;MNHFSRMSCNRSQRQLIVLLFIAVVTFTSVIPTSAAEEKTKRRRKSRRAAAAEQAAGPRNYRSKNFIMHTDLPKKEAEDLLKRMETMLRLISRYWGAPCRKTIECYVVKDLQKWPPGSLHPRGVQSIAVGGGVTLSQSQALLANDQIIDADAVVYAVAERGVPLHEAVHAYCALTFGRTGPTWYSEGMAEMGNYWRQNDSSVKLEPIVLQYLQNSEIKKLEEIVYGVQNSGDSWREYAWRWALCHLLANNPNYAKRFRPLGLALLNKQNVDFKQVYGAMFQEILFEYEFFIQHLDQGLRSDLISFDWKRKFRKSRGNSRVRAKISAGRGWQPSGLMVDAEIEYQYSVEGHWKLDKKGPELDADGNVILPPPTAEPAGNDNVIASAKPAPEKPADANDSDTVPSPGQLVGIVLIYDEDTGYRLSKPFNLGRYGTFTAPETGNLYLRCHDKWNEIADNSGTASVSIKEQGVGAPLIEPKAEVLRTSKLRSTKK
;
A
#
# COMPACT_ATOMS: atom_id res chain seq x y z
N MET A 1 -25.56 -50.15 -29.72
CA MET A 1 -26.18 -51.04 -30.72
C MET A 1 -27.53 -50.46 -31.12
N ASN A 2 -27.72 -50.26 -32.43
CA ASN A 2 -28.95 -50.32 -33.23
C ASN A 2 -30.32 -49.89 -32.65
N HIS A 3 -30.86 -48.83 -33.29
CA HIS A 3 -32.19 -48.73 -33.93
C HIS A 3 -33.48 -48.85 -33.06
N PHE A 4 -34.57 -48.10 -33.26
CA PHE A 4 -35.23 -47.44 -34.41
C PHE A 4 -35.88 -46.09 -33.92
N SER A 5 -35.90 -44.94 -34.61
CA SER A 5 -36.68 -44.57 -35.82
C SER A 5 -38.17 -44.94 -35.77
N ARG A 6 -39.10 -44.03 -35.44
CA ARG A 6 -39.97 -43.20 -36.35
C ARG A 6 -41.17 -42.67 -35.51
N MET A 7 -42.01 -41.67 -35.85
CA MET A 7 -42.22 -40.71 -36.97
C MET A 7 -42.77 -39.40 -36.32
N SER A 8 -42.55 -38.16 -36.81
CA SER A 8 -42.94 -37.46 -38.06
C SER A 8 -44.37 -36.87 -38.09
N CYS A 9 -44.52 -35.79 -38.88
CA CYS A 9 -45.74 -35.05 -39.28
C CYS A 9 -46.30 -33.96 -38.33
N ASN A 10 -46.72 -32.77 -38.81
CA ASN A 10 -46.42 -32.08 -40.08
C ASN A 10 -46.92 -30.60 -40.08
N ARG A 11 -46.66 -29.88 -41.20
CA ARG A 11 -47.16 -28.55 -41.65
C ARG A 11 -46.34 -27.33 -41.18
N SER A 12 -46.05 -26.33 -42.02
CA SER A 12 -46.41 -26.08 -43.44
C SER A 12 -45.29 -25.24 -44.09
N GLN A 13 -44.57 -25.74 -45.10
CA GLN A 13 -44.83 -25.51 -46.55
C GLN A 13 -44.92 -24.04 -47.01
N ARG A 14 -43.92 -23.59 -47.78
CA ARG A 14 -43.95 -23.28 -49.24
C ARG A 14 -42.48 -23.05 -49.70
N GLN A 15 -41.89 -23.90 -50.56
CA GLN A 15 -41.97 -23.93 -52.04
C GLN A 15 -41.29 -22.72 -52.74
N LEU A 16 -40.50 -22.85 -53.81
CA LEU A 16 -39.84 -24.00 -54.47
C LEU A 16 -38.71 -23.52 -55.43
N ILE A 17 -37.60 -24.26 -55.49
CA ILE A 17 -36.66 -24.63 -56.61
C ILE A 17 -37.04 -24.07 -58.03
N VAL A 18 -36.16 -23.62 -58.95
CA VAL A 18 -34.99 -24.24 -59.66
C VAL A 18 -34.13 -23.09 -60.31
N LEU A 19 -32.85 -23.18 -60.72
CA LEU A 19 -32.16 -24.13 -61.63
C LEU A 19 -30.60 -24.00 -61.55
N LEU A 20 -29.89 -24.97 -62.15
CA LEU A 20 -28.43 -25.14 -62.26
C LEU A 20 -27.59 -23.88 -62.56
N PHE A 21 -26.38 -23.83 -61.97
CA PHE A 21 -25.16 -23.46 -62.69
C PHE A 21 -23.96 -24.31 -62.22
N ILE A 22 -23.16 -24.78 -63.17
CA ILE A 22 -21.93 -25.54 -62.91
C ILE A 22 -20.81 -24.55 -62.55
N ALA A 23 -20.20 -24.70 -61.38
CA ALA A 23 -19.01 -23.95 -60.99
C ALA A 23 -17.80 -24.90 -60.96
N VAL A 24 -16.87 -24.71 -61.89
CA VAL A 24 -15.58 -25.40 -61.93
C VAL A 24 -14.75 -24.95 -60.71
N VAL A 25 -14.44 -25.88 -59.80
CA VAL A 25 -13.52 -25.61 -58.70
C VAL A 25 -12.09 -25.58 -59.24
N THR A 26 -11.65 -24.40 -59.68
CA THR A 26 -10.23 -24.16 -59.94
C THR A 26 -9.48 -24.17 -58.61
N PHE A 27 -8.51 -25.07 -58.50
CA PHE A 27 -7.59 -25.13 -57.36
C PHE A 27 -6.63 -23.93 -57.45
N THR A 28 -7.08 -22.74 -57.05
CA THR A 28 -6.23 -21.56 -56.96
C THR A 28 -5.27 -21.73 -55.79
N SER A 29 -4.05 -22.11 -56.11
CA SER A 29 -2.92 -22.01 -55.19
C SER A 29 -2.78 -20.55 -54.76
N VAL A 30 -3.26 -20.24 -53.55
CA VAL A 30 -3.05 -18.92 -52.94
C VAL A 30 -1.56 -18.79 -52.63
N ILE A 31 -0.80 -18.24 -53.58
CA ILE A 31 0.60 -17.87 -53.38
C ILE A 31 0.61 -16.80 -52.28
N PRO A 32 1.22 -17.07 -51.11
CA PRO A 32 1.24 -16.08 -50.05
C PRO A 32 2.03 -14.85 -50.51
N THR A 33 1.42 -13.67 -50.40
CA THR A 33 2.10 -12.41 -50.72
C THR A 33 3.38 -12.28 -49.88
N SER A 34 4.45 -11.77 -50.48
CA SER A 34 5.79 -11.75 -49.87
C SER A 34 5.82 -11.16 -48.45
N ALA A 35 5.02 -10.12 -48.19
CA ALA A 35 4.88 -9.50 -46.88
C ALA A 35 4.24 -10.40 -45.80
N ALA A 36 3.34 -11.31 -46.18
CA ALA A 36 2.73 -12.28 -45.26
C ALA A 36 3.70 -13.42 -44.92
N GLU A 37 4.45 -13.90 -45.91
CA GLU A 37 5.57 -14.82 -45.65
C GLU A 37 6.65 -14.18 -44.77
N GLU A 38 7.05 -12.94 -45.05
CA GLU A 38 8.13 -12.28 -44.32
C GLU A 38 7.77 -12.03 -42.85
N LYS A 39 6.54 -11.60 -42.56
CA LYS A 39 6.02 -11.51 -41.17
C LYS A 39 6.04 -12.86 -40.47
N THR A 40 5.69 -13.94 -41.19
CA THR A 40 5.67 -15.31 -40.64
C THR A 40 7.07 -15.87 -40.43
N LYS A 41 8.00 -15.61 -41.36
CA LYS A 41 9.43 -15.94 -41.27
C LYS A 41 10.10 -15.17 -40.13
N ARG A 42 9.80 -13.88 -39.95
CA ARG A 42 10.23 -13.09 -38.77
C ARG A 42 9.71 -13.67 -37.46
N ARG A 43 8.42 -14.02 -37.35
CA ARG A 43 7.84 -14.69 -36.17
C ARG A 43 8.45 -16.08 -35.89
N ARG A 44 8.75 -16.87 -36.92
CA ARG A 44 9.46 -18.15 -36.77
C ARG A 44 10.92 -17.95 -36.33
N LYS A 45 11.62 -16.96 -36.89
CA LYS A 45 12.99 -16.61 -36.51
C LYS A 45 13.08 -16.08 -35.08
N SER A 46 12.12 -15.26 -34.63
CA SER A 46 12.08 -14.79 -33.23
C SER A 46 11.73 -15.91 -32.26
N ARG A 47 10.78 -16.81 -32.58
CA ARG A 47 10.51 -18.01 -31.76
C ARG A 47 11.71 -18.96 -31.68
N ARG A 48 12.43 -19.18 -32.79
CA ARG A 48 13.68 -19.97 -32.79
C ARG A 48 14.80 -19.29 -32.00
N ALA A 49 14.95 -17.97 -32.11
CA ALA A 49 15.94 -17.23 -31.33
C ALA A 49 15.63 -17.28 -29.82
N ALA A 50 14.37 -17.07 -29.41
CA ALA A 50 13.95 -17.17 -28.02
C ALA A 50 14.12 -18.61 -27.47
N ALA A 51 13.81 -19.64 -28.26
CA ALA A 51 14.03 -21.03 -27.86
C ALA A 51 15.53 -21.40 -27.75
N ALA A 52 16.37 -20.93 -28.68
CA ALA A 52 17.82 -21.10 -28.60
C ALA A 52 18.45 -20.32 -27.44
N GLU A 53 17.88 -19.17 -27.09
CA GLU A 53 18.28 -18.40 -25.91
C GLU A 53 17.88 -19.08 -24.60
N GLN A 54 16.71 -19.71 -24.54
CA GLN A 54 16.27 -20.53 -23.39
C GLN A 54 17.03 -21.86 -23.22
N ALA A 55 17.64 -22.36 -24.30
CA ALA A 55 18.41 -23.62 -24.33
C ALA A 55 19.91 -23.44 -24.02
N ALA A 56 20.40 -22.21 -23.96
CA ALA A 56 21.75 -21.93 -23.44
C ALA A 56 21.76 -22.06 -21.91
N GLY A 57 22.85 -22.61 -21.37
CA GLY A 57 23.08 -22.66 -19.92
C GLY A 57 23.29 -21.26 -19.29
N PRO A 58 23.62 -21.22 -17.98
CA PRO A 58 23.76 -19.98 -17.22
C PRO A 58 24.71 -18.98 -17.88
N ARG A 59 24.34 -17.70 -17.81
CA ARG A 59 25.07 -16.57 -18.39
C ARG A 59 25.37 -15.52 -17.33
N ASN A 60 26.43 -14.75 -17.57
CA ASN A 60 26.90 -13.71 -16.68
C ASN A 60 26.45 -12.34 -17.19
N TYR A 61 25.78 -11.57 -16.34
CA TYR A 61 25.40 -10.19 -16.56
C TYR A 61 26.05 -9.32 -15.48
N ARG A 62 26.36 -8.06 -15.80
CA ARG A 62 27.02 -7.13 -14.88
C ARG A 62 26.35 -5.77 -14.91
N SER A 63 26.32 -5.11 -13.76
CA SER A 63 25.93 -3.71 -13.60
C SER A 63 27.00 -2.98 -12.79
N LYS A 64 26.69 -1.81 -12.20
CA LYS A 64 27.67 -1.05 -11.40
C LYS A 64 28.03 -1.79 -10.11
N ASN A 65 27.03 -2.35 -9.44
CA ASN A 65 27.14 -2.92 -8.10
C ASN A 65 26.87 -4.44 -8.05
N PHE A 66 26.49 -5.07 -9.17
CA PHE A 66 26.14 -6.49 -9.22
C PHE A 66 26.87 -7.27 -10.32
N ILE A 67 27.20 -8.53 -10.00
CA ILE A 67 27.50 -9.59 -10.96
C ILE A 67 26.40 -10.63 -10.79
N MET A 68 25.65 -10.92 -11.85
CA MET A 68 24.55 -11.88 -11.81
C MET A 68 24.79 -13.03 -12.78
N HIS A 69 24.89 -14.22 -12.22
CA HIS A 69 24.92 -15.51 -12.91
C HIS A 69 23.48 -16.02 -12.98
N THR A 70 22.92 -16.24 -14.18
CA THR A 70 21.52 -16.67 -14.32
C THR A 70 21.23 -17.43 -15.61
N ASP A 71 20.28 -18.36 -15.54
CA ASP A 71 19.63 -19.01 -16.69
C ASP A 71 18.35 -18.28 -17.16
N LEU A 72 18.06 -17.09 -16.63
CA LEU A 72 17.03 -16.18 -17.14
C LEU A 72 17.29 -15.76 -18.60
N PRO A 73 16.25 -15.64 -19.44
CA PRO A 73 16.34 -14.97 -20.73
C PRO A 73 16.91 -13.55 -20.59
N LYS A 74 17.73 -13.12 -21.56
CA LYS A 74 18.48 -11.86 -21.50
C LYS A 74 17.67 -10.66 -21.01
N LYS A 75 16.46 -10.46 -21.55
CA LYS A 75 15.59 -9.34 -21.15
C LYS A 75 15.15 -9.44 -19.69
N GLU A 76 14.76 -10.62 -19.21
CA GLU A 76 14.36 -10.84 -17.81
C GLU A 76 15.54 -10.57 -16.86
N ALA A 77 16.75 -10.95 -17.26
CA ALA A 77 17.99 -10.68 -16.51
C ALA A 77 18.33 -9.18 -16.46
N GLU A 78 18.24 -8.47 -17.59
CA GLU A 78 18.46 -7.01 -17.66
C GLU A 78 17.42 -6.23 -16.83
N ASP A 79 16.14 -6.62 -16.91
CA ASP A 79 15.05 -6.03 -16.11
C ASP A 79 15.19 -6.35 -14.61
N LEU A 80 15.74 -7.51 -14.23
CA LEU A 80 16.06 -7.84 -12.83
C LEU A 80 17.23 -7.00 -12.30
N LEU A 81 18.36 -6.92 -13.02
CA LEU A 81 19.50 -6.09 -12.61
C LEU A 81 19.11 -4.62 -12.44
N LYS A 82 18.27 -4.07 -13.33
CA LYS A 82 17.75 -2.70 -13.21
C LYS A 82 16.92 -2.50 -11.94
N ARG A 83 16.16 -3.51 -11.51
CA ARG A 83 15.41 -3.50 -10.24
C ARG A 83 16.37 -3.57 -9.04
N MET A 84 17.34 -4.48 -9.05
CA MET A 84 18.35 -4.62 -7.99
C MET A 84 19.17 -3.33 -7.81
N GLU A 85 19.63 -2.70 -8.89
CA GLU A 85 20.32 -1.39 -8.87
C GLU A 85 19.43 -0.22 -8.40
N THR A 86 18.10 -0.37 -8.49
CA THR A 86 17.16 0.63 -8.00
C THR A 86 16.85 0.44 -6.52
N MET A 87 16.62 -0.81 -6.10
CA MET A 87 16.54 -1.21 -4.69
C MET A 87 17.80 -0.77 -3.94
N LEU A 88 19.00 -1.13 -4.42
CA LEU A 88 20.26 -0.83 -3.75
C LEU A 88 20.47 0.68 -3.56
N ARG A 89 20.09 1.49 -4.56
CA ARG A 89 20.14 2.95 -4.49
C ARG A 89 19.18 3.54 -3.45
N LEU A 90 17.99 2.97 -3.29
CA LEU A 90 17.01 3.41 -2.28
C LEU A 90 17.51 3.04 -0.87
N ILE A 91 17.99 1.81 -0.69
CA ILE A 91 18.47 1.28 0.58
C ILE A 91 19.77 1.97 1.06
N SER A 92 20.77 2.07 0.19
CA SER A 92 22.02 2.80 0.50
C SER A 92 21.76 4.26 0.86
N ARG A 93 20.78 4.90 0.20
CA ARG A 93 20.31 6.26 0.56
C ARG A 93 19.57 6.30 1.90
N TYR A 94 18.75 5.30 2.21
CA TYR A 94 18.05 5.21 3.49
C TYR A 94 19.03 5.18 4.67
N TRP A 95 20.05 4.31 4.62
CA TRP A 95 21.07 4.29 5.67
C TRP A 95 22.10 5.42 5.56
N GLY A 96 22.39 5.90 4.34
CA GLY A 96 23.40 6.92 4.07
C GLY A 96 24.81 6.34 3.88
N ALA A 97 24.91 5.07 3.50
CA ALA A 97 26.17 4.37 3.26
C ALA A 97 26.15 3.72 1.85
N PRO A 98 27.12 3.99 0.97
CA PRO A 98 27.20 3.33 -0.32
C PRO A 98 27.68 1.87 -0.15
N CYS A 99 27.28 0.99 -1.08
CA CYS A 99 27.82 -0.37 -1.13
C CYS A 99 29.33 -0.31 -1.45
N ARG A 100 30.13 -1.06 -0.67
CA ARG A 100 31.61 -0.97 -0.71
C ARG A 100 32.26 -1.90 -1.74
N LYS A 101 31.63 -3.03 -2.03
CA LYS A 101 32.08 -4.07 -2.96
C LYS A 101 30.94 -4.43 -3.91
N THR A 102 31.29 -5.07 -5.03
CA THR A 102 30.29 -5.62 -5.95
C THR A 102 29.65 -6.86 -5.32
N ILE A 103 28.32 -6.96 -5.37
CA ILE A 103 27.57 -8.12 -4.88
C ILE A 103 27.52 -9.18 -5.99
N GLU A 104 27.94 -10.40 -5.69
CA GLU A 104 27.82 -11.55 -6.58
C GLU A 104 26.49 -12.28 -6.31
N CYS A 105 25.76 -12.63 -7.37
CA CYS A 105 24.44 -13.25 -7.28
C CYS A 105 24.29 -14.42 -8.25
N TYR A 106 23.87 -15.57 -7.73
CA TYR A 106 23.43 -16.75 -8.48
C TYR A 106 21.90 -16.78 -8.45
N VAL A 107 21.28 -16.32 -9.54
CA VAL A 107 19.83 -16.22 -9.67
C VAL A 107 19.32 -17.33 -10.58
N VAL A 108 18.64 -18.31 -10.00
CA VAL A 108 18.28 -19.56 -10.67
C VAL A 108 16.80 -19.61 -10.99
N LYS A 109 16.46 -19.87 -12.26
CA LYS A 109 15.08 -20.15 -12.70
C LYS A 109 14.85 -21.66 -12.83
N ASP A 110 15.84 -22.41 -13.31
CA ASP A 110 15.80 -23.86 -13.45
C ASP A 110 17.15 -24.48 -13.03
N LEU A 111 17.16 -25.12 -11.86
CA LEU A 111 18.35 -25.79 -11.31
C LEU A 111 18.94 -26.85 -12.27
N GLN A 112 18.14 -27.46 -13.15
CA GLN A 112 18.63 -28.51 -14.06
C GLN A 112 19.55 -27.98 -15.16
N LYS A 113 19.54 -26.66 -15.42
CA LYS A 113 20.43 -26.01 -16.40
C LYS A 113 21.82 -25.73 -15.85
N TRP A 114 22.01 -25.81 -14.54
CA TRP A 114 23.26 -25.48 -13.88
C TRP A 114 24.18 -26.71 -13.81
N PRO A 115 25.47 -26.61 -14.19
CA PRO A 115 26.40 -27.72 -14.09
C PRO A 115 26.52 -28.23 -12.63
N PRO A 116 26.60 -29.55 -12.39
CA PRO A 116 26.85 -30.08 -11.04
C PRO A 116 28.08 -29.45 -10.39
N GLY A 117 27.94 -29.01 -9.14
CA GLY A 117 29.00 -28.32 -8.39
C GLY A 117 29.22 -26.84 -8.72
N SER A 118 28.49 -26.25 -9.68
CA SER A 118 28.59 -24.82 -10.01
C SER A 118 27.91 -23.88 -9.00
N LEU A 119 27.13 -24.42 -8.06
CA LEU A 119 26.41 -23.70 -7.03
C LEU A 119 26.80 -24.23 -5.63
N HIS A 120 26.90 -23.33 -4.64
CA HIS A 120 27.18 -23.73 -3.27
C HIS A 120 26.04 -24.60 -2.69
N PRO A 121 26.32 -25.69 -1.94
CA PRO A 121 25.28 -26.63 -1.47
C PRO A 121 24.12 -25.97 -0.69
N ARG A 122 24.42 -25.01 0.20
CA ARG A 122 23.37 -24.24 0.91
C ARG A 122 22.49 -23.40 -0.04
N GLY A 123 23.08 -22.88 -1.12
CA GLY A 123 22.35 -22.15 -2.16
C GLY A 123 21.38 -23.08 -2.89
N VAL A 124 21.85 -24.25 -3.32
CA VAL A 124 21.01 -25.28 -3.94
C VAL A 124 19.86 -25.70 -3.02
N GLN A 125 20.14 -25.92 -1.73
CA GLN A 125 19.12 -26.30 -0.74
C GLN A 125 18.01 -25.24 -0.61
N SER A 126 18.36 -23.96 -0.51
CA SER A 126 17.35 -22.89 -0.39
C SER A 126 16.57 -22.68 -1.69
N ILE A 127 17.25 -22.68 -2.84
CA ILE A 127 16.63 -22.54 -4.16
C ILE A 127 15.65 -23.70 -4.43
N ALA A 128 16.00 -24.93 -4.03
CA ALA A 128 15.15 -26.11 -4.21
C ALA A 128 13.81 -26.04 -3.44
N VAL A 129 13.72 -25.24 -2.38
CA VAL A 129 12.45 -24.96 -1.66
C VAL A 129 11.81 -23.63 -2.09
N GLY A 130 12.29 -23.00 -3.16
CA GLY A 130 11.79 -21.74 -3.69
C GLY A 130 12.23 -20.50 -2.91
N GLY A 131 13.32 -20.60 -2.16
CA GLY A 131 13.88 -19.53 -1.33
C GLY A 131 15.18 -18.91 -1.86
N GLY A 132 15.85 -18.19 -0.97
CA GLY A 132 17.18 -17.63 -1.17
C GLY A 132 18.06 -17.84 0.06
N VAL A 133 19.36 -17.57 -0.09
CA VAL A 133 20.29 -17.45 1.02
C VAL A 133 21.49 -16.59 0.62
N THR A 134 21.83 -15.65 1.48
CA THR A 134 23.07 -14.88 1.42
C THR A 134 24.14 -15.58 2.27
N LEU A 135 25.26 -15.91 1.63
CA LEU A 135 26.44 -16.44 2.32
C LEU A 135 27.47 -15.33 2.44
N SER A 136 27.74 -14.89 3.66
CA SER A 136 28.69 -13.81 3.94
C SER A 136 29.75 -14.21 4.96
N GLN A 137 30.96 -13.70 4.77
CA GLN A 137 32.07 -13.82 5.72
C GLN A 137 32.66 -12.44 5.98
N SER A 138 32.88 -12.10 7.25
CA SER A 138 33.44 -10.81 7.67
C SER A 138 34.73 -11.02 8.45
N GLN A 139 35.74 -10.19 8.17
CA GLN A 139 37.00 -10.12 8.93
C GLN A 139 36.97 -8.89 9.83
N ALA A 140 37.35 -9.05 11.11
CA ALA A 140 37.34 -8.00 12.12
C ALA A 140 38.71 -7.85 12.80
N LEU A 141 39.04 -6.63 13.24
CA LEU A 141 40.16 -6.39 14.14
C LEU A 141 39.86 -6.96 15.53
N LEU A 142 40.75 -7.83 16.01
CA LEU A 142 40.67 -8.44 17.35
C LEU A 142 40.62 -7.41 18.50
N ALA A 143 41.12 -6.20 18.28
CA ALA A 143 41.21 -5.17 19.31
C ALA A 143 39.89 -4.46 19.63
N ASN A 144 38.93 -4.43 18.69
CA ASN A 144 37.71 -3.62 18.81
C ASN A 144 36.50 -4.11 17.98
N ASP A 145 36.51 -5.34 17.46
CA ASP A 145 35.48 -5.91 16.57
C ASP A 145 35.22 -5.09 15.28
N GLN A 146 36.11 -4.15 14.92
CA GLN A 146 35.94 -3.31 13.74
C GLN A 146 36.16 -4.14 12.47
N ILE A 147 35.13 -4.15 11.62
CA ILE A 147 35.14 -4.89 10.35
C ILE A 147 36.11 -4.21 9.39
N ILE A 148 37.14 -4.97 8.97
CA ILE A 148 38.17 -4.53 8.02
C ILE A 148 37.84 -4.97 6.59
N ASP A 149 37.24 -6.14 6.44
CA ASP A 149 36.75 -6.60 5.15
C ASP A 149 35.53 -7.52 5.31
N ALA A 150 34.74 -7.65 4.27
CA ALA A 150 33.64 -8.61 4.18
C ALA A 150 33.41 -9.04 2.74
N ASP A 151 33.00 -10.29 2.54
CA ASP A 151 32.55 -10.85 1.28
C ASP A 151 31.13 -11.40 1.43
N ALA A 152 30.32 -11.33 0.37
CA ALA A 152 28.95 -11.84 0.37
C ALA A 152 28.54 -12.31 -1.02
N VAL A 153 27.96 -13.51 -1.09
CA VAL A 153 27.44 -14.13 -2.32
C VAL A 153 25.98 -14.52 -2.09
N VAL A 154 25.11 -14.06 -2.98
CA VAL A 154 23.66 -14.35 -2.99
C VAL A 154 23.39 -15.60 -3.81
N TYR A 155 22.55 -16.50 -3.29
CA TYR A 155 21.94 -17.61 -4.04
C TYR A 155 20.43 -17.48 -3.91
N ALA A 156 19.69 -17.31 -5.01
CA ALA A 156 18.26 -17.03 -4.96
C ALA A 156 17.50 -17.66 -6.13
N VAL A 157 16.26 -18.09 -5.89
CA VAL A 157 15.31 -18.35 -6.97
C VAL A 157 15.01 -17.04 -7.72
N ALA A 158 14.74 -17.11 -9.02
CA ALA A 158 14.45 -15.95 -9.87
C ALA A 158 13.07 -15.28 -9.60
N GLU A 159 12.26 -15.84 -8.71
CA GLU A 159 10.87 -15.44 -8.46
C GLU A 159 10.71 -14.51 -7.24
N ARG A 160 9.49 -13.96 -7.09
CA ARG A 160 8.95 -13.27 -5.89
C ARG A 160 9.79 -12.16 -5.25
N GLY A 161 10.76 -11.64 -6.00
CA GLY A 161 11.69 -10.63 -5.50
C GLY A 161 12.73 -11.16 -4.51
N VAL A 162 12.86 -12.49 -4.35
CA VAL A 162 13.90 -13.12 -3.51
C VAL A 162 15.32 -12.60 -3.84
N PRO A 163 15.72 -12.37 -5.11
CA PRO A 163 17.03 -11.78 -5.42
C PRO A 163 17.19 -10.34 -4.91
N LEU A 164 16.10 -9.59 -4.73
CA LEU A 164 16.14 -8.25 -4.14
C LEU A 164 16.31 -8.35 -2.61
N HIS A 165 15.54 -9.22 -1.95
CA HIS A 165 15.64 -9.50 -0.51
C HIS A 165 17.08 -9.89 -0.13
N GLU A 166 17.64 -10.92 -0.77
CA GLU A 166 18.99 -11.40 -0.47
C GLU A 166 20.08 -10.36 -0.78
N ALA A 167 19.90 -9.57 -1.84
CA ALA A 167 20.82 -8.47 -2.13
C ALA A 167 20.83 -7.38 -1.04
N VAL A 168 19.79 -7.25 -0.20
CA VAL A 168 19.84 -6.39 1.00
C VAL A 168 20.75 -6.98 2.06
N HIS A 169 20.63 -8.28 2.36
CA HIS A 169 21.50 -8.98 3.31
C HIS A 169 22.96 -8.90 2.88
N ALA A 170 23.23 -9.13 1.59
CA ALA A 170 24.58 -9.01 1.03
C ALA A 170 25.13 -7.58 1.11
N TYR A 171 24.31 -6.57 0.75
CA TYR A 171 24.69 -5.16 0.94
C TYR A 171 25.02 -4.85 2.41
N CYS A 172 24.22 -5.32 3.36
CA CYS A 172 24.44 -5.08 4.79
C CYS A 172 25.74 -5.74 5.28
N ALA A 173 25.99 -7.00 4.90
CA ALA A 173 27.24 -7.69 5.19
C ALA A 173 28.45 -6.94 4.60
N LEU A 174 28.43 -6.54 3.32
CA LEU A 174 29.53 -5.82 2.69
C LEU A 174 29.76 -4.39 3.23
N THR A 175 28.74 -3.77 3.84
CA THR A 175 28.79 -2.35 4.23
C THR A 175 28.99 -2.16 5.75
N PHE A 176 28.44 -3.06 6.57
CA PHE A 176 28.47 -3.01 8.03
C PHE A 176 29.07 -4.28 8.68
N GLY A 177 29.43 -5.30 7.88
CA GLY A 177 29.95 -6.59 8.33
C GLY A 177 28.91 -7.52 8.97
N ARG A 178 27.63 -7.12 9.02
CA ARG A 178 26.51 -7.84 9.64
C ARG A 178 25.17 -7.32 9.11
N THR A 179 24.10 -8.05 9.38
CA THR A 179 22.71 -7.72 8.97
C THR A 179 21.84 -7.15 10.10
N GLY A 180 22.25 -7.29 11.37
CA GLY A 180 21.47 -6.88 12.55
C GLY A 180 20.71 -8.03 13.20
N PRO A 181 19.80 -7.78 14.16
CA PRO A 181 18.90 -8.80 14.71
C PRO A 181 17.84 -9.21 13.69
N THR A 182 17.34 -10.44 13.76
CA THR A 182 16.52 -11.05 12.69
C THR A 182 15.23 -10.27 12.39
N TRP A 183 14.56 -9.72 13.41
CA TRP A 183 13.36 -8.90 13.19
C TRP A 183 13.62 -7.70 12.27
N TYR A 184 14.81 -7.10 12.41
CA TYR A 184 15.24 -5.93 11.66
C TYR A 184 15.84 -6.31 10.31
N SER A 185 16.69 -7.34 10.24
CA SER A 185 17.32 -7.77 8.99
C SER A 185 16.28 -8.19 7.96
N GLU A 186 15.37 -9.10 8.32
CA GLU A 186 14.37 -9.64 7.39
C GLU A 186 13.32 -8.58 7.03
N GLY A 187 12.88 -7.79 8.02
CA GLY A 187 11.93 -6.71 7.78
C GLY A 187 12.48 -5.63 6.85
N MET A 188 13.77 -5.30 6.96
CA MET A 188 14.43 -4.37 6.04
C MET A 188 14.78 -4.99 4.68
N ALA A 189 15.02 -6.30 4.61
CA ALA A 189 15.21 -7.03 3.36
C ALA A 189 13.92 -7.06 2.51
N GLU A 190 12.78 -7.36 3.14
CA GLU A 190 11.46 -7.23 2.50
C GLU A 190 11.12 -5.79 2.13
N MET A 191 11.46 -4.80 2.97
CA MET A 191 11.31 -3.38 2.60
C MET A 191 12.11 -3.05 1.34
N GLY A 192 13.28 -3.67 1.14
CA GLY A 192 14.04 -3.58 -0.10
C GLY A 192 13.33 -4.15 -1.34
N ASN A 193 12.61 -5.26 -1.17
CA ASN A 193 11.80 -5.85 -2.24
C ASN A 193 10.65 -4.91 -2.68
N TYR A 194 9.95 -4.32 -1.72
CA TYR A 194 8.72 -3.54 -1.98
C TYR A 194 8.93 -2.04 -2.19
N TRP A 195 10.02 -1.44 -1.68
CA TRP A 195 10.23 0.01 -1.78
C TRP A 195 10.27 0.53 -3.22
N ARG A 196 9.64 1.69 -3.41
CA ARG A 196 9.62 2.43 -4.68
C ARG A 196 10.06 3.87 -4.44
N GLN A 197 10.59 4.51 -5.47
CA GLN A 197 11.14 5.86 -5.32
C GLN A 197 10.02 6.88 -5.10
N ASN A 198 10.15 7.68 -4.03
CA ASN A 198 9.20 8.73 -3.64
C ASN A 198 7.77 8.23 -3.34
N ASP A 199 7.63 6.96 -2.94
CA ASP A 199 6.34 6.32 -2.74
C ASP A 199 6.40 5.40 -1.51
N SER A 200 5.71 5.83 -0.45
CA SER A 200 5.60 5.13 0.84
C SER A 200 4.40 4.18 0.90
N SER A 201 3.63 4.00 -0.18
CA SER A 201 2.44 3.17 -0.14
C SER A 201 2.78 1.69 0.04
N VAL A 202 1.85 0.95 0.66
CA VAL A 202 1.86 -0.51 0.67
C VAL A 202 1.78 -1.04 -0.76
N LYS A 203 2.71 -1.93 -1.13
CA LYS A 203 2.89 -2.55 -2.46
C LYS A 203 3.34 -4.00 -2.37
N LEU A 204 2.65 -4.79 -1.56
CA LEU A 204 2.94 -6.20 -1.29
C LEU A 204 2.62 -7.11 -2.49
N GLU A 205 3.22 -8.30 -2.54
CA GLU A 205 2.67 -9.38 -3.39
C GLU A 205 1.28 -9.79 -2.88
N PRO A 206 0.31 -10.13 -3.77
CA PRO A 206 -1.06 -10.44 -3.36
C PRO A 206 -1.18 -11.55 -2.31
N ILE A 207 -0.34 -12.57 -2.37
CA ILE A 207 -0.30 -13.67 -1.39
C ILE A 207 0.16 -13.21 0.01
N VAL A 208 1.05 -12.21 0.08
CA VAL A 208 1.55 -11.65 1.33
C VAL A 208 0.50 -10.71 1.95
N LEU A 209 -0.13 -9.88 1.13
CA LEU A 209 -1.25 -9.04 1.55
C LEU A 209 -2.41 -9.88 2.08
N GLN A 210 -2.87 -10.88 1.30
CA GLN A 210 -3.96 -11.76 1.69
C GLN A 210 -3.62 -12.54 2.98
N TYR A 211 -2.38 -12.97 3.15
CA TYR A 211 -1.95 -13.61 4.39
C TYR A 211 -2.08 -12.68 5.61
N LEU A 212 -1.57 -11.44 5.51
CA LEU A 212 -1.64 -10.48 6.61
C LEU A 212 -3.08 -10.04 6.93
N GLN A 213 -3.94 -9.89 5.92
CA GLN A 213 -5.35 -9.51 6.09
C GLN A 213 -6.22 -10.61 6.75
N ASN A 214 -5.87 -11.89 6.58
CA ASN A 214 -6.71 -13.03 6.99
C ASN A 214 -6.09 -13.87 8.12
N SER A 215 -5.00 -13.40 8.73
CA SER A 215 -4.36 -14.06 9.87
C SER A 215 -4.67 -13.32 11.17
N GLU A 216 -4.61 -14.03 12.30
CA GLU A 216 -4.54 -13.40 13.61
C GLU A 216 -3.33 -12.45 13.67
N ILE A 217 -3.53 -11.25 14.22
CA ILE A 217 -2.51 -10.21 14.25
C ILE A 217 -1.38 -10.65 15.18
N LYS A 218 -0.18 -10.84 14.62
CA LYS A 218 0.97 -11.24 15.43
C LYS A 218 1.41 -10.12 16.37
N LYS A 219 1.56 -10.45 17.65
CA LYS A 219 1.93 -9.50 18.72
C LYS A 219 3.30 -8.88 18.48
N LEU A 220 3.43 -7.60 18.83
CA LEU A 220 4.64 -6.81 18.60
C LEU A 220 5.88 -7.42 19.28
N GLU A 221 5.72 -7.93 20.50
CA GLU A 221 6.77 -8.59 21.27
C GLU A 221 7.24 -9.89 20.62
N GLU A 222 6.35 -10.65 19.98
CA GLU A 222 6.72 -11.88 19.27
C GLU A 222 7.51 -11.59 17.99
N ILE A 223 7.23 -10.46 17.32
CA ILE A 223 7.98 -10.02 16.13
C ILE A 223 9.40 -9.60 16.52
N VAL A 224 9.55 -8.87 17.62
CA VAL A 224 10.84 -8.28 18.05
C VAL A 224 11.69 -9.23 18.89
N TYR A 225 11.07 -9.95 19.84
CA TYR A 225 11.75 -10.77 20.87
C TYR A 225 11.40 -12.27 20.79
N GLY A 226 10.49 -12.69 19.91
CA GLY A 226 10.17 -14.10 19.71
C GLY A 226 11.36 -14.91 19.17
N VAL A 227 11.23 -16.25 19.13
CA VAL A 227 12.31 -17.14 18.72
C VAL A 227 12.79 -16.81 17.30
N GLN A 228 14.02 -16.28 17.19
CA GLN A 228 14.60 -15.81 15.94
C GLN A 228 15.33 -16.95 15.22
N ASN A 229 14.62 -17.69 14.38
CA ASN A 229 15.22 -18.66 13.47
C ASN A 229 15.54 -17.97 12.13
N SER A 230 16.83 -17.83 11.80
CA SER A 230 17.25 -17.39 10.46
C SER A 230 16.79 -18.39 9.40
N GLY A 231 16.08 -17.94 8.36
CA GLY A 231 15.49 -18.84 7.37
C GLY A 231 14.13 -19.43 7.80
N ASP A 232 13.38 -18.74 8.67
CA ASP A 232 11.99 -19.08 8.96
C ASP A 232 11.05 -18.73 7.79
N SER A 233 9.76 -19.05 7.94
CA SER A 233 8.83 -18.97 6.81
C SER A 233 8.59 -17.53 6.35
N TRP A 234 8.31 -17.32 5.06
CA TRP A 234 7.96 -16.01 4.48
C TRP A 234 6.81 -15.28 5.21
N ARG A 235 5.98 -16.01 5.97
CA ARG A 235 4.93 -15.46 6.83
C ARG A 235 5.49 -14.65 8.01
N GLU A 236 6.60 -15.09 8.59
CA GLU A 236 7.32 -14.35 9.64
C GLU A 236 7.97 -13.09 9.06
N TYR A 237 8.50 -13.17 7.84
CA TYR A 237 9.01 -12.00 7.11
C TYR A 237 7.90 -10.99 6.81
N ALA A 238 6.68 -11.43 6.53
CA ALA A 238 5.53 -10.55 6.32
C ALA A 238 5.19 -9.69 7.56
N TRP A 239 5.24 -10.29 8.77
CA TRP A 239 5.04 -9.55 10.02
C TRP A 239 6.19 -8.59 10.34
N ARG A 240 7.44 -9.03 10.13
CA ARG A 240 8.64 -8.17 10.28
C ARG A 240 8.63 -7.00 9.29
N TRP A 241 8.21 -7.25 8.05
CA TRP A 241 7.96 -6.22 7.05
C TRP A 241 6.92 -5.22 7.53
N ALA A 242 5.76 -5.68 8.04
CA ALA A 242 4.68 -4.79 8.44
C ALA A 242 5.11 -3.83 9.56
N LEU A 243 5.83 -4.35 10.56
CA LEU A 243 6.43 -3.52 11.61
C LEU A 243 7.46 -2.53 11.05
N CYS A 244 8.40 -2.98 10.21
CA CYS A 244 9.41 -2.10 9.62
C CYS A 244 8.79 -1.04 8.70
N HIS A 245 7.72 -1.37 7.98
CA HIS A 245 6.96 -0.46 7.13
C HIS A 245 6.27 0.64 7.95
N LEU A 246 5.58 0.26 9.03
CA LEU A 246 5.00 1.22 9.97
C LEU A 246 6.07 2.14 10.54
N LEU A 247 7.14 1.58 11.13
CA LEU A 247 8.17 2.36 11.82
C LEU A 247 8.97 3.26 10.88
N ALA A 248 9.20 2.85 9.63
CA ALA A 248 9.93 3.66 8.64
C ALA A 248 9.10 4.81 8.05
N ASN A 249 7.78 4.64 7.93
CA ASN A 249 6.91 5.59 7.24
C ASN A 249 6.05 6.46 8.19
N ASN A 250 5.71 5.99 9.39
CA ASN A 250 4.91 6.76 10.34
C ASN A 250 5.74 7.94 10.94
N PRO A 251 5.26 9.19 10.86
CA PRO A 251 6.00 10.39 11.32
C PRO A 251 6.30 10.41 12.83
N ASN A 252 5.60 9.61 13.64
CA ASN A 252 5.86 9.46 15.07
C ASN A 252 7.18 8.70 15.35
N TYR A 253 7.52 7.75 14.47
CA TYR A 253 8.58 6.74 14.71
C TYR A 253 9.76 6.83 13.73
N ALA A 254 9.53 7.22 12.48
CA ALA A 254 10.53 7.21 11.39
C ALA A 254 11.85 7.92 11.72
N LYS A 255 11.78 9.02 12.46
CA LYS A 255 12.98 9.79 12.89
C LYS A 255 13.89 9.01 13.86
N ARG A 256 13.36 8.02 14.58
CA ARG A 256 14.10 7.13 15.49
C ARG A 256 14.47 5.80 14.83
N PHE A 257 13.66 5.32 13.88
CA PHE A 257 13.86 4.00 13.26
C PHE A 257 15.17 3.90 12.46
N ARG A 258 15.52 4.93 11.68
CA ARG A 258 16.81 4.94 10.96
C ARG A 258 18.02 4.96 11.91
N PRO A 259 18.11 5.84 12.93
CA PRO A 259 19.17 5.78 13.94
C PRO A 259 19.27 4.43 14.66
N LEU A 260 18.15 3.86 15.11
CA LEU A 260 18.12 2.52 15.71
C LEU A 260 18.72 1.48 14.75
N GLY A 261 18.27 1.48 13.50
CA GLY A 261 18.78 0.58 12.47
C GLY A 261 20.28 0.68 12.24
N LEU A 262 20.82 1.90 12.15
CA LEU A 262 22.27 2.11 12.04
C LEU A 262 23.02 1.63 13.29
N ALA A 263 22.48 1.86 14.48
CA ALA A 263 23.10 1.43 15.73
C ALA A 263 23.13 -0.11 15.85
N LEU A 264 22.03 -0.79 15.49
CA LEU A 264 21.96 -2.26 15.39
C LEU A 264 22.96 -2.83 14.38
N LEU A 265 23.05 -2.24 13.19
CA LEU A 265 24.00 -2.64 12.14
C LEU A 265 25.47 -2.42 12.56
N ASN A 266 25.74 -1.48 13.48
CA ASN A 266 27.08 -1.22 14.02
C ASN A 266 27.35 -1.93 15.36
N LYS A 267 26.56 -2.93 15.77
CA LYS A 267 26.71 -3.68 17.05
C LYS A 267 26.72 -2.77 18.29
N GLN A 268 26.08 -1.60 18.23
CA GLN A 268 25.89 -0.77 19.42
C GLN A 268 24.92 -1.49 20.36
N ASN A 269 25.13 -1.35 21.67
CA ASN A 269 24.24 -1.93 22.68
C ASN A 269 22.95 -1.11 22.77
N VAL A 270 22.09 -1.26 21.77
CA VAL A 270 20.76 -0.66 21.68
C VAL A 270 19.72 -1.71 21.33
N ASP A 271 18.52 -1.58 21.89
CA ASP A 271 17.37 -2.41 21.54
C ASP A 271 16.11 -1.58 21.24
N PHE A 272 15.04 -2.29 20.88
CA PHE A 272 13.74 -1.69 20.59
C PHE A 272 13.12 -1.02 21.83
N LYS A 273 13.18 -1.64 23.00
CA LYS A 273 12.60 -1.13 24.26
C LYS A 273 13.26 0.17 24.71
N GLN A 274 14.57 0.31 24.54
CA GLN A 274 15.31 1.52 24.88
C GLN A 274 14.91 2.72 23.99
N VAL A 275 14.60 2.48 22.70
CA VAL A 275 14.22 3.54 21.75
C VAL A 275 12.71 3.86 21.80
N TYR A 276 11.87 2.84 22.04
CA TYR A 276 10.42 2.91 21.84
C TYR A 276 9.59 2.56 23.08
N GLY A 277 10.17 2.11 24.19
CA GLY A 277 9.41 1.68 25.37
C GLY A 277 8.47 2.74 25.95
N ALA A 278 8.85 4.02 25.85
CA ALA A 278 8.03 5.15 26.28
C ALA A 278 6.91 5.55 25.28
N MET A 279 6.78 4.85 24.15
CA MET A 279 5.67 5.00 23.19
C MET A 279 5.17 3.63 22.70
N PHE A 280 5.30 2.60 23.54
CA PHE A 280 5.04 1.22 23.16
C PHE A 280 3.55 0.97 22.87
N GLN A 281 2.68 1.53 23.70
CA GLN A 281 1.22 1.40 23.55
C GLN A 281 0.72 2.14 22.30
N GLU A 282 1.30 3.29 21.97
CA GLU A 282 1.03 4.02 20.74
C GLU A 282 1.46 3.22 19.50
N ILE A 283 2.63 2.58 19.53
CA ILE A 283 3.09 1.72 18.41
C ILE A 283 2.20 0.50 18.27
N LEU A 284 1.85 -0.17 19.37
CA LEU A 284 0.97 -1.34 19.37
C LEU A 284 -0.38 -0.99 18.73
N PHE A 285 -1.01 0.10 19.18
CA PHE A 285 -2.27 0.59 18.62
C PHE A 285 -2.15 0.99 17.13
N GLU A 286 -1.13 1.78 16.74
CA GLU A 286 -0.97 2.17 15.33
C GLU A 286 -0.58 0.99 14.42
N TYR A 287 0.03 -0.06 14.99
CA TYR A 287 0.35 -1.30 14.28
C TYR A 287 -0.89 -2.16 14.05
N GLU A 288 -1.70 -2.40 15.08
CA GLU A 288 -2.98 -3.12 14.94
C GLU A 288 -3.91 -2.37 13.99
N PHE A 289 -4.04 -1.05 14.15
CA PHE A 289 -4.82 -0.20 13.25
C PHE A 289 -4.29 -0.25 11.80
N PHE A 290 -2.97 -0.30 11.59
CA PHE A 290 -2.38 -0.45 10.26
C PHE A 290 -2.67 -1.82 9.63
N ILE A 291 -2.60 -2.91 10.39
CA ILE A 291 -2.93 -4.26 9.90
C ILE A 291 -4.43 -4.40 9.58
N GLN A 292 -5.31 -3.92 10.46
CA GLN A 292 -6.77 -3.98 10.28
C GLN A 292 -7.25 -3.26 9.01
N HIS A 293 -6.52 -2.25 8.55
CA HIS A 293 -6.84 -1.47 7.36
C HIS A 293 -5.88 -1.70 6.18
N LEU A 294 -5.03 -2.73 6.27
CA LEU A 294 -3.97 -3.01 5.31
C LEU A 294 -4.53 -3.32 3.92
N ASP A 295 -4.19 -2.50 2.93
CA ASP A 295 -4.51 -2.73 1.52
C ASP A 295 -3.46 -2.08 0.60
N GLN A 296 -3.43 -2.48 -0.67
CA GLN A 296 -2.60 -1.86 -1.70
C GLN A 296 -2.88 -0.35 -1.77
N GLY A 297 -1.84 0.47 -1.75
CA GLY A 297 -1.96 1.94 -1.75
C GLY A 297 -2.06 2.60 -0.37
N LEU A 298 -2.28 1.83 0.71
CA LEU A 298 -2.31 2.38 2.08
C LEU A 298 -1.00 3.12 2.42
N ARG A 299 -1.09 4.25 3.12
CA ARG A 299 0.06 5.04 3.57
C ARG A 299 0.03 5.29 5.08
N SER A 300 0.98 4.68 5.80
CA SER A 300 1.12 4.84 7.26
C SER A 300 1.29 6.30 7.70
N ASP A 301 1.86 7.16 6.85
CA ASP A 301 2.05 8.58 7.16
C ASP A 301 0.77 9.43 7.10
N LEU A 302 -0.23 8.96 6.36
CA LEU A 302 -1.52 9.65 6.22
C LEU A 302 -2.54 9.20 7.27
N ILE A 303 -2.45 7.95 7.74
CA ILE A 303 -3.33 7.41 8.79
C ILE A 303 -2.81 7.63 10.22
N SER A 304 -1.61 8.18 10.40
CA SER A 304 -0.98 8.28 11.71
C SER A 304 -1.69 9.23 12.69
N PHE A 305 -1.86 8.78 13.92
CA PHE A 305 -2.43 9.55 15.03
C PHE A 305 -1.44 10.63 15.52
N ASP A 306 -1.94 11.80 15.94
CA ASP A 306 -1.12 12.87 16.52
C ASP A 306 -1.18 12.82 18.05
N TRP A 307 -0.34 11.95 18.61
CA TRP A 307 -0.16 11.74 20.06
C TRP A 307 0.31 12.98 20.83
N LYS A 308 0.71 14.06 20.16
CA LYS A 308 1.16 15.30 20.83
C LYS A 308 0.03 16.29 21.04
N ARG A 309 -1.14 16.06 20.44
CA ARG A 309 -2.30 16.94 20.61
C ARG A 309 -2.83 16.86 22.04
N LYS A 310 -2.89 18.01 22.71
CA LYS A 310 -3.58 18.15 23.99
C LYS A 310 -5.08 18.22 23.78
N PHE A 311 -5.82 17.48 24.61
CA PHE A 311 -7.27 17.50 24.68
C PHE A 311 -7.74 18.24 25.93
N ARG A 312 -8.95 18.78 25.87
CA ARG A 312 -9.59 19.51 26.98
C ARG A 312 -11.10 19.28 26.92
N LYS A 313 -11.72 19.17 28.09
CA LYS A 313 -13.18 19.16 28.19
C LYS A 313 -13.77 20.50 27.75
N SER A 314 -15.01 20.48 27.28
CA SER A 314 -15.85 21.67 27.19
C SER A 314 -15.93 22.34 28.58
N ARG A 315 -15.97 23.68 28.62
CA ARG A 315 -16.19 24.45 29.86
C ARG A 315 -17.05 25.66 29.57
N GLY A 316 -18.28 25.67 30.08
CA GLY A 316 -19.22 26.74 29.79
C GLY A 316 -19.39 26.95 28.27
N ASN A 317 -19.56 28.20 27.85
CA ASN A 317 -19.77 28.55 26.42
C ASN A 317 -18.47 28.48 25.56
N SER A 318 -17.47 27.67 25.93
CA SER A 318 -16.22 27.57 25.17
C SER A 318 -16.29 26.51 24.07
N ARG A 319 -16.14 26.94 22.81
CA ARG A 319 -16.04 26.03 21.65
C ARG A 319 -14.60 25.62 21.36
N VAL A 320 -14.40 24.35 21.04
CA VAL A 320 -13.17 23.84 20.41
C VAL A 320 -13.26 24.08 18.91
N ARG A 321 -12.14 24.44 18.29
CA ARG A 321 -12.00 24.53 16.82
C ARG A 321 -10.88 23.61 16.36
N ALA A 322 -11.17 22.80 15.35
CA ALA A 322 -10.26 21.88 14.70
C ALA A 322 -10.22 22.15 13.19
N LYS A 323 -9.08 21.88 12.56
CA LYS A 323 -8.93 21.91 11.10
C LYS A 323 -8.52 20.51 10.65
N ILE A 324 -9.38 19.88 9.85
CA ILE A 324 -9.28 18.48 9.43
C ILE A 324 -8.91 18.46 7.95
N SER A 325 -7.82 17.81 7.59
CA SER A 325 -7.43 17.58 6.20
C SER A 325 -8.19 16.40 5.64
N ALA A 326 -8.75 16.51 4.42
CA ALA A 326 -9.36 15.37 3.75
C ALA A 326 -8.34 14.30 3.33
N GLY A 327 -7.09 14.71 3.12
CA GLY A 327 -5.95 13.83 2.78
C GLY A 327 -5.25 13.18 3.97
N ARG A 328 -5.94 12.97 5.08
CA ARG A 328 -5.43 12.25 6.27
C ARG A 328 -6.56 11.46 6.94
N GLY A 329 -6.16 10.45 7.71
CA GLY A 329 -7.05 9.65 8.54
C GLY A 329 -7.58 10.39 9.76
N TRP A 330 -7.75 9.66 10.87
CA TRP A 330 -8.23 10.21 12.13
C TRP A 330 -7.34 11.34 12.64
N GLN A 331 -7.92 12.53 12.79
CA GLN A 331 -7.24 13.75 13.21
C GLN A 331 -7.86 14.29 14.50
N PRO A 332 -7.05 14.71 15.49
CA PRO A 332 -7.57 15.00 16.81
C PRO A 332 -8.24 16.38 16.85
N SER A 333 -9.49 16.42 17.31
CA SER A 333 -10.21 17.69 17.49
C SER A 333 -9.54 18.57 18.57
N GLY A 334 -8.99 17.96 19.61
CA GLY A 334 -8.58 18.62 20.86
C GLY A 334 -9.73 18.80 21.87
N LEU A 335 -10.92 18.24 21.59
CA LEU A 335 -12.02 18.12 22.54
C LEU A 335 -11.96 16.73 23.21
N MET A 336 -11.95 16.71 24.54
CA MET A 336 -12.29 15.53 25.32
C MET A 336 -13.80 15.55 25.53
N VAL A 337 -14.46 14.46 25.16
CA VAL A 337 -15.89 14.25 25.32
C VAL A 337 -16.15 13.33 26.52
N ASP A 338 -17.31 13.52 27.15
CA ASP A 338 -17.82 12.66 28.21
C ASP A 338 -19.02 11.87 27.67
N ALA A 339 -19.11 10.58 27.97
CA ALA A 339 -20.20 9.70 27.54
C ALA A 339 -21.57 10.29 27.92
N GLU A 340 -22.58 10.02 27.09
CA GLU A 340 -23.97 10.46 27.28
C GLU A 340 -24.20 11.98 27.22
N ILE A 341 -23.13 12.79 27.09
CA ILE A 341 -23.24 14.24 26.87
C ILE A 341 -23.46 14.54 25.38
N GLU A 342 -24.45 15.38 25.09
CA GLU A 342 -24.72 15.89 23.75
C GLU A 342 -23.82 17.08 23.40
N TYR A 343 -23.23 17.05 22.21
CA TYR A 343 -22.35 18.08 21.67
C TYR A 343 -22.91 18.64 20.37
N GLN A 344 -22.93 19.97 20.26
CA GLN A 344 -23.27 20.68 19.03
C GLN A 344 -22.03 20.88 18.15
N TYR A 345 -22.18 20.70 16.84
CA TYR A 345 -21.13 20.95 15.86
C TYR A 345 -21.57 21.80 14.67
N SER A 346 -20.60 22.49 14.06
CA SER A 346 -20.76 23.30 12.85
C SER A 346 -19.47 23.21 12.02
N VAL A 347 -19.59 22.92 10.72
CA VAL A 347 -18.47 22.56 9.84
C VAL A 347 -18.48 23.40 8.56
N GLU A 348 -17.40 24.13 8.35
CA GLU A 348 -17.18 24.96 7.16
C GLU A 348 -16.07 24.37 6.28
N GLY A 349 -16.10 24.65 4.98
CA GLY A 349 -15.09 24.21 4.01
C GLY A 349 -15.54 23.04 3.13
N HIS A 350 -14.68 22.70 2.17
CA HIS A 350 -14.98 21.79 1.09
C HIS A 350 -13.72 21.00 0.68
N TRP A 351 -13.92 19.82 0.10
CA TRP A 351 -12.84 18.90 -0.27
C TRP A 351 -13.18 18.00 -1.46
N LYS A 352 -12.17 17.31 -1.99
CA LYS A 352 -12.27 16.31 -3.06
C LYS A 352 -11.71 14.98 -2.56
N LEU A 353 -12.24 13.88 -3.09
CA LEU A 353 -11.72 12.52 -2.90
C LEU A 353 -10.87 12.02 -4.08
N ASP A 354 -10.79 12.82 -5.15
CA ASP A 354 -9.94 12.55 -6.32
C ASP A 354 -9.40 13.90 -6.80
N LYS A 355 -8.16 13.91 -7.31
CA LYS A 355 -7.52 15.05 -7.98
C LYS A 355 -8.42 15.77 -9.01
N LYS A 356 -9.35 15.07 -9.65
CA LYS A 356 -10.33 15.56 -10.64
C LYS A 356 -11.79 15.37 -10.22
N GLY A 357 -12.04 14.91 -8.99
CA GLY A 357 -13.38 14.68 -8.47
C GLY A 357 -14.21 15.96 -8.24
N PRO A 358 -15.51 15.81 -7.94
CA PRO A 358 -16.34 16.90 -7.45
C PRO A 358 -15.82 17.48 -6.13
N GLU A 359 -16.22 18.71 -5.83
CA GLU A 359 -16.08 19.26 -4.47
C GLU A 359 -17.30 18.89 -3.65
N LEU A 360 -17.02 18.39 -2.44
CA LEU A 360 -17.98 17.90 -1.47
C LEU A 360 -18.02 18.82 -0.26
N ASP A 361 -19.19 18.93 0.37
CA ASP A 361 -19.34 19.48 1.73
C ASP A 361 -19.22 18.38 2.81
N ALA A 362 -19.43 18.78 4.06
CA ALA A 362 -19.35 17.90 5.22
C ALA A 362 -20.45 16.84 5.33
N ASP A 363 -21.56 16.98 4.59
CA ASP A 363 -22.61 15.96 4.48
C ASP A 363 -22.26 14.94 3.37
N GLY A 364 -21.21 15.18 2.58
CA GLY A 364 -20.84 14.40 1.39
C GLY A 364 -21.58 14.84 0.12
N ASN A 365 -22.30 15.97 0.15
CA ASN A 365 -23.04 16.46 -1.02
C ASN A 365 -22.11 17.16 -2.01
N VAL A 366 -22.34 16.96 -3.32
CA VAL A 366 -21.61 17.66 -4.38
C VAL A 366 -22.02 19.14 -4.42
N ILE A 367 -21.08 20.02 -4.09
CA ILE A 367 -21.24 21.49 -4.21
C ILE A 367 -20.64 22.05 -5.50
N LEU A 368 -19.65 21.37 -6.10
CA LEU A 368 -19.17 21.66 -7.46
C LEU A 368 -18.93 20.36 -8.25
N PRO A 369 -19.45 20.24 -9.49
CA PRO A 369 -19.19 19.08 -10.35
C PRO A 369 -17.73 19.04 -10.84
N PRO A 370 -17.23 17.86 -11.27
CA PRO A 370 -15.86 17.72 -11.78
C PRO A 370 -15.64 18.51 -13.09
N PRO A 371 -14.40 18.95 -13.40
CA PRO A 371 -14.11 19.89 -14.50
C PRO A 371 -14.39 19.40 -15.93
N THR A 372 -14.82 18.16 -16.11
CA THR A 372 -15.01 17.50 -17.42
C THR A 372 -16.49 17.22 -17.75
N ALA A 373 -17.43 17.67 -16.93
CA ALA A 373 -18.83 17.72 -17.35
C ALA A 373 -18.97 18.77 -18.47
N GLU A 374 -19.28 18.34 -19.69
CA GLU A 374 -19.70 19.28 -20.74
C GLU A 374 -20.91 20.09 -20.24
N PRO A 375 -21.00 21.38 -20.57
CA PRO A 375 -22.16 22.17 -20.20
C PRO A 375 -23.36 21.67 -21.01
N ALA A 376 -24.21 20.84 -20.41
CA ALA A 376 -25.55 20.61 -20.88
C ALA A 376 -26.21 21.99 -21.05
N GLY A 377 -26.49 22.37 -22.29
CA GLY A 377 -26.94 23.71 -22.64
C GLY A 377 -28.32 23.98 -22.05
N ASN A 378 -28.44 25.07 -21.28
CA ASN A 378 -29.62 25.44 -20.50
C ASN A 378 -30.13 24.34 -19.57
N ASP A 379 -29.85 24.47 -18.27
CA ASP A 379 -30.81 25.12 -17.38
C ASP A 379 -30.21 25.31 -15.99
N ASN A 380 -30.95 25.96 -15.08
CA ASN A 380 -30.55 26.11 -13.69
C ASN A 380 -30.26 24.73 -13.09
N VAL A 381 -29.00 24.47 -12.70
CA VAL A 381 -28.69 23.33 -11.83
C VAL A 381 -29.37 23.63 -10.49
N ILE A 382 -30.55 23.03 -10.32
CA ILE A 382 -31.30 23.07 -9.08
C ILE A 382 -30.40 22.46 -8.03
N ALA A 383 -29.91 23.31 -7.11
CA ALA A 383 -29.41 22.81 -5.85
C ALA A 383 -30.57 22.10 -5.16
N SER A 384 -30.54 20.77 -5.15
CA SER A 384 -31.32 19.96 -4.21
C SER A 384 -30.76 20.17 -2.81
N ALA A 385 -30.89 21.41 -2.32
CA ALA A 385 -30.99 21.68 -0.90
C ALA A 385 -32.25 20.95 -0.43
N LYS A 386 -32.09 19.66 -0.10
CA LYS A 386 -33.04 18.95 0.74
C LYS A 386 -33.28 19.87 1.94
N PRO A 387 -34.52 20.24 2.27
CA PRO A 387 -34.76 21.12 3.41
C PRO A 387 -34.07 20.52 4.63
N ALA A 388 -33.40 21.37 5.40
CA ALA A 388 -32.76 20.93 6.64
C ALA A 388 -33.78 20.12 7.44
N PRO A 389 -33.41 18.93 7.97
CA PRO A 389 -34.35 18.14 8.75
C PRO A 389 -34.92 19.01 9.88
N GLU A 390 -36.22 18.90 10.16
CA GLU A 390 -36.93 19.74 11.15
C GLU A 390 -36.51 19.48 12.63
N LYS A 391 -35.37 18.81 12.80
CA LYS A 391 -34.62 18.61 14.02
C LYS A 391 -33.15 18.41 13.60
N PRO A 392 -32.15 18.89 14.35
CA PRO A 392 -30.80 18.35 14.19
C PRO A 392 -30.89 16.84 14.34
N ALA A 393 -30.48 16.10 13.30
CA ALA A 393 -30.45 14.65 13.36
C ALA A 393 -29.37 14.24 14.36
N ASP A 394 -29.69 13.34 15.29
CA ASP A 394 -28.68 12.76 16.17
C ASP A 394 -27.77 11.88 15.31
N ALA A 395 -26.48 12.22 15.29
CA ALA A 395 -25.42 11.49 14.61
C ALA A 395 -25.36 9.99 14.95
N ASN A 396 -25.96 9.58 16.07
CA ASN A 396 -25.95 8.21 16.56
C ASN A 396 -27.11 7.35 16.03
N ASP A 397 -28.18 7.94 15.50
CA ASP A 397 -29.41 7.21 15.11
C ASP A 397 -29.31 6.61 13.69
N SER A 398 -28.12 6.14 13.31
CA SER A 398 -27.89 5.60 11.97
C SER A 398 -26.87 4.45 11.95
N ASP A 399 -27.37 3.23 11.78
CA ASP A 399 -26.63 2.10 11.17
C ASP A 399 -26.31 2.36 9.67
N THR A 400 -26.48 3.59 9.17
CA THR A 400 -26.19 3.94 7.78
C THR A 400 -24.69 4.09 7.59
N VAL A 401 -24.19 3.46 6.53
CA VAL A 401 -22.81 3.65 6.09
C VAL A 401 -22.63 5.14 5.70
N PRO A 402 -21.63 5.85 6.25
CA PRO A 402 -21.37 7.24 5.88
C PRO A 402 -21.16 7.39 4.37
N SER A 403 -21.67 8.49 3.83
CA SER A 403 -21.47 8.81 2.43
C SER A 403 -19.99 9.14 2.16
N PRO A 404 -19.44 8.80 0.98
CA PRO A 404 -18.11 9.26 0.59
C PRO A 404 -17.98 10.77 0.76
N GLY A 405 -16.94 11.20 1.46
CA GLY A 405 -16.66 12.60 1.78
C GLY A 405 -17.26 13.08 3.08
N GLN A 406 -18.33 12.48 3.59
CA GLN A 406 -19.02 12.91 4.81
C GLN A 406 -18.05 13.02 6.01
N LEU A 407 -18.19 14.05 6.85
CA LEU A 407 -17.40 14.13 8.07
C LEU A 407 -17.85 13.02 9.04
N VAL A 408 -16.91 12.31 9.66
CA VAL A 408 -17.20 11.29 10.67
C VAL A 408 -16.39 11.53 11.93
N GLY A 409 -16.95 11.13 13.07
CA GLY A 409 -16.33 11.19 14.39
C GLY A 409 -15.99 9.80 14.94
N ILE A 410 -15.02 9.75 15.84
CA ILE A 410 -14.68 8.57 16.64
C ILE A 410 -14.07 9.01 17.97
N VAL A 411 -14.29 8.26 19.04
CA VAL A 411 -13.63 8.48 20.34
C VAL A 411 -12.45 7.53 20.45
N LEU A 412 -11.29 8.08 20.82
CA LEU A 412 -10.12 7.31 21.27
C LEU A 412 -10.17 7.25 22.81
N ILE A 413 -10.32 6.03 23.33
CA ILE A 413 -10.32 5.71 24.75
C ILE A 413 -8.93 5.16 25.10
N TYR A 414 -8.44 5.48 26.30
CA TYR A 414 -7.29 4.82 26.92
C TYR A 414 -7.76 4.14 28.20
N ASP A 415 -7.34 2.90 28.37
CA ASP A 415 -7.63 2.03 29.49
C ASP A 415 -6.30 1.48 30.03
N GLU A 416 -6.15 1.38 31.36
CA GLU A 416 -4.85 1.02 31.95
C GLU A 416 -4.48 -0.46 31.75
N ASP A 417 -5.46 -1.35 31.63
CA ASP A 417 -5.27 -2.80 31.47
C ASP A 417 -5.18 -3.20 29.99
N THR A 418 -5.95 -2.53 29.11
CA THR A 418 -6.11 -2.91 27.69
C THR A 418 -5.52 -1.90 26.70
N GLY A 419 -5.02 -0.74 27.15
CA GLY A 419 -4.35 0.25 26.33
C GLY A 419 -5.30 1.15 25.53
N TYR A 420 -4.91 1.54 24.32
CA TYR A 420 -5.72 2.40 23.46
C TYR A 420 -6.74 1.60 22.65
N ARG A 421 -7.98 2.09 22.59
CA ARG A 421 -9.04 1.55 21.71
C ARG A 421 -9.92 2.65 21.12
N LEU A 422 -10.64 2.31 20.06
CA LEU A 422 -11.57 3.20 19.38
C LEU A 422 -13.03 2.82 19.69
N SER A 423 -13.90 3.81 19.82
CA SER A 423 -15.35 3.61 19.79
C SER A 423 -15.79 3.17 18.38
N LYS A 424 -17.06 2.79 18.22
CA LYS A 424 -17.67 2.80 16.88
C LYS A 424 -17.58 4.21 16.28
N PRO A 425 -17.30 4.37 14.97
CA PRO A 425 -17.45 5.63 14.28
C PRO A 425 -18.92 6.08 14.27
N PHE A 426 -19.16 7.39 14.24
CA PHE A 426 -20.49 7.99 14.12
C PHE A 426 -20.51 9.08 13.04
N ASN A 427 -21.68 9.27 12.43
CA ASN A 427 -21.86 10.08 11.23
C ASN A 427 -22.07 11.54 11.60
N LEU A 428 -21.14 12.41 11.23
CA LEU A 428 -21.30 13.86 11.35
C LEU A 428 -21.73 14.44 10.01
N GLY A 429 -21.89 15.75 9.97
CA GLY A 429 -22.30 16.48 8.79
C GLY A 429 -21.83 17.92 8.82
N ARG A 430 -22.54 18.78 8.12
CA ARG A 430 -22.32 20.24 8.05
C ARG A 430 -22.71 20.94 9.35
N TYR A 431 -23.76 20.48 10.01
CA TYR A 431 -24.27 21.04 11.26
C TYR A 431 -25.21 20.05 11.95
N GLY A 432 -25.18 19.99 13.28
CA GLY A 432 -26.05 19.11 14.04
C GLY A 432 -25.60 18.91 15.48
N THR A 433 -26.06 17.83 16.09
CA THR A 433 -25.61 17.36 17.40
C THR A 433 -25.21 15.88 17.36
N PHE A 434 -24.40 15.47 18.32
CA PHE A 434 -24.11 14.06 18.60
C PHE A 434 -24.02 13.85 20.11
N THR A 435 -24.62 12.78 20.61
CA THR A 435 -24.31 12.26 21.96
C THR A 435 -23.00 11.49 21.91
N ALA A 436 -22.04 11.75 22.81
CA ALA A 436 -20.78 11.01 22.78
C ALA A 436 -21.00 9.55 23.22
N PRO A 437 -20.56 8.55 22.42
CA PRO A 437 -20.80 7.14 22.73
C PRO A 437 -19.96 6.65 23.92
N GLU A 438 -18.81 7.28 24.15
CA GLU A 438 -17.86 6.95 25.23
C GLU A 438 -17.11 8.20 25.69
N THR A 439 -16.58 8.16 26.92
CA THR A 439 -15.70 9.20 27.45
C THR A 439 -14.30 9.04 26.87
N GLY A 440 -13.75 10.10 26.26
CA GLY A 440 -12.40 10.04 25.70
C GLY A 440 -12.05 11.19 24.76
N ASN A 441 -11.05 10.96 23.91
CA ASN A 441 -10.50 11.97 23.01
C ASN A 441 -11.19 11.92 21.65
N LEU A 442 -11.86 13.00 21.23
CA LEU A 442 -12.58 13.03 19.95
C LEU A 442 -11.64 13.23 18.75
N TYR A 443 -11.64 12.28 17.83
CA TYR A 443 -10.99 12.35 16.52
C TYR A 443 -12.03 12.46 15.40
N LEU A 444 -11.62 13.08 14.29
CA LEU A 444 -12.47 13.39 13.14
C LEU A 444 -11.73 13.02 11.85
N ARG A 445 -12.45 12.60 10.80
CA ARG A 445 -11.91 12.52 9.43
C ARG A 445 -12.99 12.78 8.39
N CYS A 446 -12.58 13.11 7.17
CA CYS A 446 -13.47 13.03 6.00
C CYS A 446 -13.55 11.54 5.60
N HIS A 447 -14.76 11.00 5.40
CA HIS A 447 -14.96 9.58 5.15
C HIS A 447 -14.51 9.20 3.75
N ASP A 448 -13.62 8.21 3.67
CA ASP A 448 -13.06 7.67 2.43
C ASP A 448 -12.29 6.36 2.70
N LYS A 449 -11.94 5.59 1.65
CA LYS A 449 -11.13 4.37 1.80
C LYS A 449 -9.69 4.69 2.23
N TRP A 450 -9.15 3.90 3.15
CA TRP A 450 -7.84 4.14 3.76
C TRP A 450 -6.66 4.15 2.78
N ASN A 451 -6.78 3.45 1.65
CA ASN A 451 -5.81 3.44 0.56
C ASN A 451 -6.05 4.50 -0.54
N GLU A 452 -7.17 5.23 -0.50
CA GLU A 452 -7.52 6.25 -1.50
C GLU A 452 -7.27 7.68 -0.96
N ILE A 453 -7.21 7.87 0.37
CA ILE A 453 -6.99 9.18 1.04
C ILE A 453 -5.78 10.00 0.54
N ALA A 454 -4.82 9.37 -0.13
CA ALA A 454 -3.66 10.06 -0.71
C ALA A 454 -4.01 10.99 -1.88
N ASP A 455 -5.17 10.81 -2.51
CA ASP A 455 -5.66 11.63 -3.61
C ASP A 455 -6.59 12.76 -3.16
N ASN A 456 -6.95 12.79 -1.87
CA ASN A 456 -7.88 13.76 -1.31
C ASN A 456 -7.22 15.12 -1.10
N SER A 457 -8.00 16.19 -1.25
CA SER A 457 -7.53 17.57 -1.07
C SER A 457 -8.63 18.48 -0.56
N GLY A 458 -8.26 19.56 0.15
CA GLY A 458 -9.21 20.42 0.86
C GLY A 458 -9.24 20.13 2.36
N THR A 459 -10.02 20.93 3.10
CA THR A 459 -10.02 20.89 4.57
C THR A 459 -11.36 21.32 5.17
N ALA A 460 -11.82 20.60 6.19
CA ALA A 460 -12.93 21.00 7.04
C ALA A 460 -12.45 21.86 8.22
N SER A 461 -13.18 22.92 8.54
CA SER A 461 -13.02 23.75 9.74
C SER A 461 -14.18 23.47 10.68
N VAL A 462 -13.92 22.71 11.74
CA VAL A 462 -14.94 22.13 12.62
C VAL A 462 -14.97 22.91 13.94
N SER A 463 -16.13 23.46 14.29
CA SER A 463 -16.42 24.03 15.61
C SER A 463 -17.30 23.08 16.40
N ILE A 464 -16.93 22.75 17.65
CA ILE A 464 -17.71 21.88 18.54
C ILE A 464 -17.81 22.51 19.93
N LYS A 465 -18.97 22.39 20.56
CA LYS A 465 -19.20 22.71 21.97
C LYS A 465 -20.22 21.75 22.57
N GLU A 466 -20.35 21.75 23.89
CA GLU A 466 -21.45 21.08 24.59
C GLU A 466 -22.81 21.73 24.24
N GLN A 467 -23.83 20.90 24.04
CA GLN A 467 -25.16 21.35 23.64
C GLN A 467 -25.87 22.04 24.81
N GLY A 468 -26.74 23.02 24.50
CA GLY A 468 -27.47 23.80 25.52
C GLY A 468 -26.63 24.82 26.29
N VAL A 469 -25.30 24.73 26.29
CA VAL A 469 -24.43 25.64 27.06
C VAL A 469 -24.12 26.93 26.30
N GLY A 470 -24.89 27.99 26.57
CA GLY A 470 -24.71 29.32 25.95
C GLY A 470 -25.15 29.39 24.49
N ALA A 471 -24.87 30.52 23.81
CA ALA A 471 -25.37 30.80 22.46
C ALA A 471 -25.06 29.66 21.46
N PRO A 472 -26.06 29.13 20.73
CA PRO A 472 -25.86 28.04 19.77
C PRO A 472 -24.77 28.35 18.72
N LEU A 473 -24.12 27.31 18.22
CA LEU A 473 -23.33 27.42 16.99
C LEU A 473 -24.24 27.84 15.83
N ILE A 474 -23.68 28.63 14.93
CA ILE A 474 -24.37 29.06 13.72
C ILE A 474 -24.26 27.94 12.69
N GLU A 475 -25.39 27.58 12.08
CA GLU A 475 -25.40 26.70 10.92
C GLU A 475 -24.69 27.41 9.75
N PRO A 476 -23.70 26.76 9.08
CA PRO A 476 -23.04 27.34 7.92
C PRO A 476 -24.07 27.73 6.86
N LYS A 477 -23.85 28.82 6.12
CA LYS A 477 -24.66 29.07 4.92
C LYS A 477 -24.28 28.05 3.84
N ALA A 478 -25.25 27.60 3.05
CA ALA A 478 -24.96 26.77 1.88
C ALA A 478 -24.11 27.60 0.90
N GLU A 479 -22.84 27.25 0.75
CA GLU A 479 -21.89 28.04 -0.02
C GLU A 479 -22.04 27.71 -1.52
N VAL A 480 -22.91 28.48 -2.19
CA VAL A 480 -23.10 28.38 -3.65
C VAL A 480 -21.87 28.93 -4.35
N LEU A 481 -20.86 28.08 -4.53
CA LEU A 481 -19.68 28.36 -5.34
C LEU A 481 -20.10 28.58 -6.80
N ARG A 482 -20.35 29.84 -7.17
CA ARG A 482 -20.62 30.21 -8.57
C ARG A 482 -19.37 29.94 -9.42
N THR A 483 -19.54 29.24 -10.53
CA THR A 483 -18.50 28.89 -11.52
C THR A 483 -18.03 30.10 -12.36
N SER A 484 -17.75 31.23 -11.73
CA SER A 484 -17.46 32.52 -12.39
C SER A 484 -16.05 32.63 -13.00
N LYS A 485 -15.19 31.59 -12.90
CA LYS A 485 -13.79 31.61 -13.39
C LYS A 485 -13.52 30.93 -14.74
N LEU A 486 -14.55 30.49 -15.48
CA LEU A 486 -14.40 29.87 -16.81
C LEU A 486 -14.54 30.84 -18.01
N ARG A 487 -14.69 32.16 -17.78
CA ARG A 487 -14.78 33.18 -18.85
C ARG A 487 -13.76 34.32 -18.70
N SER A 488 -12.45 34.04 -18.81
CA SER A 488 -11.43 35.11 -18.99
C SER A 488 -10.12 34.68 -19.66
N THR A 489 -10.15 33.77 -20.64
CA THR A 489 -8.98 33.48 -21.52
C THR A 489 -9.39 33.29 -22.99
N LYS A 490 -10.05 34.32 -23.54
CA LYS A 490 -10.07 34.59 -24.99
C LYS A 490 -9.86 36.09 -25.23
N LYS A 491 -8.59 36.47 -25.30
CA LYS A 491 -8.04 37.53 -26.16
C LYS A 491 -6.58 37.19 -26.41
#